data_AF-A0A3N0XPV4-F1
#
_entry.id   AF-A0A3N0XPV4-F1
#
_cell.length_a   1.000
_cell.length_b   1.000
_cell.length_c   1.000
_cell.angle_alpha   90.00
_cell.angle_beta   90.00
_cell.angle_gamma   90.00
#
_symmetry.space_group_name_H-M   'P 1'
#
loop_
_entity.id
_entity.type
_entity.pdbx_description
1 polymer ?
#
loop_
_entity_poly.entity_id
_entity_poly.type
_entity_poly.pdbx_seq_one_letter_code
_entity_poly.pdbx_strand_id
1 'polypeptide(L)'
;MMSEPHLLLETLKDLKSEKLKEFKWYLKKKGIGSTADLEKADAIDTVDLMEAFCTPEGAVEVTLEILRKLKENNLAEQLRSKQKDQQKHSETAEKHREKQVSEDLEKRFKERNKREDQQNTFKDKRKTIEEQSIFQKYCHGSTSAAVFGEIICQKLKEPIDQSVYKKTARDLANEIRSNCESLNGNRTNMEKHILKTLAEEENFDKYMNYIHNPRDHFKRFIRGEVSRCITDKFSVSVLPKMKENVELLQQKIMKAAHESTEHVQVNRGDVGLWLKSFTQQISDVLFFSEKDLSGVKHDDVDDYNFLEYVVRKELTAIMSEISSRFNTETFPSKMDLKFRPDELLIDHFSQCCWVQCPFCRAICTNTMENHHGDHSVPFHRVWGITGQFYSGTKNLSISICTSEVTSDRSFYPTDSDDAVLWRDYRTAGGVYAHWSITPDSSDLPYWKWFVCRFQKDLEKYYNKTFEGYGKKIPDEWRKYIKQDAIESLDL
;
A
#
# COMPACT_ATOMS: atom_id res chain seq x y z
N MET A 1 19.39 -26.03 3.38
CA MET A 1 19.41 -26.54 4.77
C MET A 1 18.52 -27.77 4.77
N MET A 2 18.94 -28.90 5.35
CA MET A 2 18.06 -30.08 5.47
C MET A 2 17.02 -29.78 6.54
N SER A 3 15.75 -30.10 6.32
CA SER A 3 14.71 -29.88 7.34
C SER A 3 14.84 -30.91 8.48
N GLU A 4 14.31 -30.58 9.65
CA GLU A 4 14.27 -31.48 10.82
C GLU A 4 13.66 -32.86 10.49
N PRO A 5 12.59 -32.96 9.68
CA PRO A 5 12.06 -34.24 9.19
C PRO A 5 13.07 -35.04 8.36
N HIS A 6 13.89 -34.37 7.54
CA HIS A 6 14.96 -35.03 6.79
C HIS A 6 16.05 -35.59 7.71
N LEU A 7 16.42 -34.85 8.77
CA LEU A 7 17.38 -35.33 9.78
C LEU A 7 16.85 -36.57 10.52
N LEU A 8 15.57 -36.55 10.89
CA LEU A 8 14.91 -37.68 11.53
C LEU A 8 14.87 -38.89 10.60
N LEU A 9 14.54 -38.67 9.33
CA LEU A 9 14.48 -39.73 8.34
C LEU A 9 15.84 -40.40 8.12
N GLU A 10 16.93 -39.63 7.99
CA GLU A 10 18.28 -40.20 7.93
C GLU A 10 18.57 -41.05 9.17
N THR A 11 18.26 -40.51 10.35
CA THR A 11 18.52 -41.19 11.63
C THR A 11 17.73 -42.50 11.76
N LEU A 12 16.46 -42.52 11.33
CA LEU A 12 15.63 -43.73 11.38
C LEU A 12 15.99 -44.75 10.31
N LYS A 13 16.54 -44.32 9.16
CA LYS A 13 17.07 -45.23 8.13
C LYS A 13 18.33 -45.96 8.59
N ASP A 14 19.12 -45.34 9.47
CA ASP A 14 20.31 -45.96 10.06
C ASP A 14 20.00 -46.95 11.19
N LEU A 15 18.73 -47.02 11.64
CA LEU A 15 18.28 -48.05 12.56
C LEU A 15 18.08 -49.38 11.84
N LYS A 16 18.60 -50.47 12.43
CA LYS A 16 18.29 -51.83 11.99
C LYS A 16 16.78 -52.10 12.13
N SER A 17 16.23 -52.94 11.26
CA SER A 17 14.79 -53.27 11.20
C SER A 17 14.17 -53.67 12.55
N GLU A 18 14.87 -54.46 13.35
CA GLU A 18 14.39 -54.87 14.69
C GLU A 18 14.38 -53.71 15.68
N LYS A 19 15.36 -52.80 15.61
CA LYS A 19 15.39 -51.59 16.44
C LYS A 19 14.36 -50.56 16.01
N LEU A 20 14.04 -50.49 14.72
CA LEU A 20 12.95 -49.67 14.22
C LEU A 20 11.58 -50.16 14.71
N LYS A 21 11.37 -51.48 14.84
CA LYS A 21 10.15 -52.04 15.49
C LYS A 21 10.06 -51.64 16.96
N GLU A 22 11.15 -51.76 17.71
CA GLU A 22 11.20 -51.31 19.11
C GLU A 22 10.97 -49.79 19.23
N PHE A 23 11.54 -48.99 18.32
CA PHE A 23 11.34 -47.54 18.25
C PHE A 23 9.86 -47.17 18.12
N LYS A 24 9.15 -47.79 17.18
CA LYS A 24 7.70 -47.60 16.96
C LYS A 24 6.88 -48.03 18.17
N TRP A 25 7.29 -49.07 18.88
CA TRP A 25 6.64 -49.47 20.12
C TRP A 25 6.72 -48.37 21.21
N TYR A 26 7.87 -47.69 21.32
CA TYR A 26 8.02 -46.56 22.24
C TYR A 26 7.23 -45.32 21.80
N LEU A 27 7.10 -45.05 20.50
CA LEU A 27 6.22 -43.99 19.98
C LEU A 27 4.76 -44.24 20.36
N LYS A 28 4.27 -45.47 20.14
CA LYS A 28 2.93 -45.90 20.56
C LYS A 28 2.72 -45.67 22.06
N LYS A 29 3.70 -46.01 22.90
CA LYS A 29 3.61 -45.81 24.36
C LYS A 29 3.53 -44.32 24.75
N LYS A 30 4.07 -43.44 23.93
CA LYS A 30 3.99 -41.98 24.08
C LYS A 30 2.71 -41.37 23.45
N GLY A 31 1.83 -42.18 22.88
CA GLY A 31 0.60 -41.71 22.24
C GLY A 31 0.82 -41.10 20.85
N ILE A 32 1.98 -41.34 20.23
CA ILE A 32 2.31 -40.85 18.90
C ILE A 32 1.99 -41.97 17.90
N GLY A 33 0.88 -41.82 17.17
CA GLY A 33 0.35 -42.82 16.22
C GLY A 33 -0.45 -43.95 16.88
N SER A 34 -1.43 -44.49 16.13
CA SER A 34 -2.20 -45.66 16.59
C SER A 34 -1.45 -46.97 16.34
N THR A 35 -1.93 -48.06 16.92
CA THR A 35 -1.34 -49.41 16.70
C THR A 35 -1.40 -49.81 15.24
N ALA A 36 -2.50 -49.47 14.55
CA ALA A 36 -2.68 -49.80 13.13
C ALA A 36 -1.72 -48.99 12.24
N ASP A 37 -1.45 -47.73 12.61
CA ASP A 37 -0.60 -46.83 11.83
C ASP A 37 0.88 -47.25 11.88
N LEU A 38 1.34 -47.66 13.07
CA LEU A 38 2.76 -47.97 13.30
C LEU A 38 3.16 -49.41 12.95
N GLU A 39 2.21 -50.33 12.76
CA GLU A 39 2.51 -51.76 12.54
C GLU A 39 3.17 -52.03 11.18
N LYS A 40 2.82 -51.23 10.15
CA LYS A 40 3.35 -51.35 8.78
C LYS A 40 4.14 -50.14 8.29
N ALA A 41 4.13 -49.03 9.03
CA ALA A 41 4.89 -47.83 8.70
C ALA A 41 6.35 -48.17 8.41
N ASP A 42 6.97 -47.61 7.38
CA ASP A 42 8.42 -47.62 7.23
C ASP A 42 9.08 -46.43 7.96
N ALA A 43 10.36 -46.17 7.72
CA ALA A 43 11.05 -45.04 8.35
C ALA A 43 10.49 -43.67 7.92
N ILE A 44 10.00 -43.55 6.68
CA ILE A 44 9.36 -42.33 6.14
C ILE A 44 8.00 -42.16 6.79
N ASP A 45 7.17 -43.19 6.75
CA ASP A 45 5.83 -43.16 7.36
C ASP A 45 5.91 -42.85 8.87
N THR A 46 6.96 -43.32 9.54
CA THR A 46 7.20 -43.04 10.97
C THR A 46 7.54 -41.56 11.20
N VAL A 47 8.35 -40.94 10.35
CA VAL A 47 8.64 -39.49 10.46
C VAL A 47 7.39 -38.66 10.16
N ASP A 48 6.65 -39.02 9.12
CA ASP A 48 5.40 -38.33 8.75
C ASP A 48 4.36 -38.40 9.87
N LEU A 49 4.27 -39.55 10.54
CA LEU A 49 3.46 -39.70 11.76
C LEU A 49 3.97 -38.81 12.88
N MET A 50 5.28 -38.75 13.12
CA MET A 50 5.83 -37.88 14.16
C MET A 50 5.56 -36.39 13.88
N GLU A 51 5.59 -35.95 12.62
CA GLU A 51 5.22 -34.57 12.24
C GLU A 51 3.72 -34.27 12.41
N ALA A 52 2.86 -35.30 12.32
CA ALA A 52 1.43 -35.12 12.56
C ALA A 52 1.08 -34.92 14.04
N PHE A 53 1.92 -35.42 14.96
CA PHE A 53 1.66 -35.41 16.40
C PHE A 53 2.60 -34.53 17.21
N CYS A 54 3.71 -34.06 16.63
CA CYS A 54 4.73 -33.26 17.32
C CYS A 54 5.14 -32.06 16.46
N THR A 55 5.55 -30.98 17.11
CA THR A 55 6.33 -29.95 16.41
C THR A 55 7.64 -30.55 15.93
N PRO A 56 8.30 -29.99 14.89
CA PRO A 56 9.58 -30.49 14.40
C PRO A 56 10.63 -30.65 15.51
N GLU A 57 10.69 -29.70 16.46
CA GLU A 57 11.58 -29.75 17.62
C GLU A 57 11.17 -30.85 18.61
N GLY A 58 9.87 -30.99 18.85
CA GLY A 58 9.32 -32.05 19.70
C GLY A 58 9.58 -33.44 19.14
N ALA A 59 9.50 -33.61 17.81
CA ALA A 59 9.81 -34.87 17.14
C ALA A 59 11.30 -35.25 17.30
N VAL A 60 12.21 -34.26 17.25
CA VAL A 60 13.64 -34.47 17.52
C VAL A 60 13.89 -34.84 18.97
N GLU A 61 13.24 -34.18 19.93
CA GLU A 61 13.39 -34.50 21.35
C GLU A 61 12.89 -35.90 21.69
N VAL A 62 11.71 -36.27 21.18
CA VAL A 62 11.13 -37.61 21.32
C VAL A 62 12.06 -38.66 20.72
N THR A 63 12.61 -38.41 19.52
CA THR A 63 13.54 -39.33 18.86
C THR A 63 14.80 -39.54 19.68
N LEU A 64 15.42 -38.47 20.20
CA LEU A 64 16.60 -38.55 21.05
C LEU A 64 16.33 -39.36 22.33
N GLU A 65 15.16 -39.16 22.96
CA GLU A 65 14.76 -39.90 24.16
C GLU A 65 14.61 -41.41 23.86
N ILE A 66 13.99 -41.76 22.74
CA ILE A 66 13.77 -43.16 22.36
C ILE A 66 15.09 -43.83 21.96
N LEU A 67 15.95 -43.17 21.18
CA LEU A 67 17.26 -43.72 20.80
C LEU A 67 18.12 -44.07 22.02
N ARG A 68 18.09 -43.21 23.06
CA ARG A 68 18.77 -43.49 24.34
C ARG A 68 18.18 -44.70 25.07
N LYS A 69 16.86 -44.86 25.05
CA LYS A 69 16.17 -46.04 25.62
C LYS A 69 16.51 -47.34 24.87
N LEU A 70 16.76 -47.25 23.56
CA LEU A 70 17.20 -48.37 22.71
C LEU A 70 18.69 -48.68 22.82
N LYS A 71 19.46 -47.86 23.56
CA LYS A 71 20.93 -47.87 23.67
C LYS A 71 21.67 -47.51 22.38
N GLU A 72 20.99 -46.84 21.44
CA GLU A 72 21.57 -46.31 20.20
C GLU A 72 22.20 -44.93 20.44
N ASN A 73 23.13 -44.86 21.41
CA ASN A 73 23.69 -43.59 21.90
C ASN A 73 24.52 -42.87 20.84
N ASN A 74 25.14 -43.60 19.90
CA ASN A 74 25.90 -43.01 18.81
C ASN A 74 24.98 -42.22 17.85
N LEU A 75 23.85 -42.82 17.45
CA LEU A 75 22.85 -42.15 16.61
C LEU A 75 22.21 -40.96 17.34
N ALA A 76 21.97 -41.09 18.65
CA ALA A 76 21.46 -39.99 19.45
C ALA A 76 22.42 -38.78 19.48
N GLU A 77 23.73 -39.00 19.66
CA GLU A 77 24.72 -37.91 19.63
C GLU A 77 24.91 -37.31 18.24
N GLN A 78 24.85 -38.13 17.17
CA GLN A 78 24.92 -37.65 15.79
C GLN A 78 23.74 -36.74 15.44
N LEU A 79 22.51 -37.14 15.80
CA LEU A 79 21.31 -36.32 15.61
C LEU A 79 21.43 -34.99 16.38
N ARG A 80 21.93 -35.05 17.63
CA ARG A 80 22.11 -33.86 18.48
C ARG A 80 23.17 -32.90 17.94
N SER A 81 24.24 -33.41 17.36
CA SER A 81 25.28 -32.60 16.70
C SER A 81 24.73 -31.92 15.45
N LYS A 82 24.07 -32.68 14.56
CA LYS A 82 23.47 -32.16 13.32
C LYS A 82 22.41 -31.07 13.61
N GLN A 83 21.61 -31.23 14.67
CA GLN A 83 20.63 -30.22 15.10
C GLN A 83 21.31 -28.93 15.58
N LYS A 84 22.37 -29.02 16.39
CA LYS A 84 23.13 -27.84 16.86
C LYS A 84 23.78 -27.07 15.72
N ASP A 85 24.27 -27.76 14.70
CA ASP A 85 24.89 -27.13 13.54
C ASP A 85 23.85 -26.41 12.66
N GLN A 86 22.65 -26.99 12.50
CA GLN A 86 21.54 -26.32 11.82
C GLN A 86 21.05 -25.08 12.56
N GLN A 87 20.90 -25.15 13.89
CA GLN A 87 20.47 -24.02 14.71
C GLN A 87 21.47 -22.87 14.62
N LYS A 88 22.77 -23.14 14.70
CA LYS A 88 23.83 -22.13 14.48
C LYS A 88 23.78 -21.51 13.08
N HIS A 89 23.54 -22.30 12.04
CA HIS A 89 23.42 -21.78 10.67
C HIS A 89 22.16 -20.91 10.48
N SER A 90 21.04 -21.26 11.11
CA SER A 90 19.81 -20.47 11.08
C SER A 90 19.96 -19.13 11.79
N GLU A 91 20.53 -19.11 13.01
CA GLU A 91 20.83 -17.89 13.77
C GLU A 91 21.84 -17.00 13.05
N THR A 92 22.83 -17.59 12.39
CA THR A 92 23.83 -16.84 11.61
C THR A 92 23.20 -16.24 10.35
N ALA A 93 22.28 -16.96 9.69
CA ALA A 93 21.57 -16.46 8.51
C ALA A 93 20.55 -15.37 8.87
N GLU A 94 19.86 -15.50 10.01
CA GLU A 94 18.95 -14.48 10.54
C GLU A 94 19.71 -13.22 10.93
N LYS A 95 20.81 -13.34 11.70
CA LYS A 95 21.70 -12.21 12.00
C LYS A 95 22.27 -11.56 10.75
N HIS A 96 22.58 -12.34 9.70
CA HIS A 96 23.06 -11.78 8.43
C HIS A 96 21.95 -11.03 7.69
N ARG A 97 20.71 -11.55 7.69
CA ARG A 97 19.54 -10.85 7.11
C ARG A 97 19.20 -9.58 7.88
N GLU A 98 19.19 -9.61 9.21
CA GLU A 98 18.97 -8.43 10.06
C GLU A 98 20.05 -7.37 9.82
N LYS A 99 21.32 -7.80 9.75
CA LYS A 99 22.44 -6.91 9.44
C LYS A 99 22.30 -6.31 8.03
N GLN A 100 21.89 -7.10 7.04
CA GLN A 100 21.67 -6.63 5.68
C GLN A 100 20.48 -5.64 5.58
N VAL A 101 19.39 -5.90 6.30
CA VAL A 101 18.24 -4.98 6.41
C VAL A 101 18.64 -3.68 7.12
N SER A 102 19.44 -3.77 8.19
CA SER A 102 19.97 -2.60 8.92
C SER A 102 20.94 -1.79 8.05
N GLU A 103 21.84 -2.44 7.31
CA GLU A 103 22.76 -1.80 6.37
C GLU A 103 22.00 -1.14 5.21
N ASP A 104 20.96 -1.78 4.67
CA ASP A 104 20.10 -1.22 3.62
C ASP A 104 19.25 -0.04 4.13
N LEU A 105 18.79 -0.09 5.38
CA LEU A 105 18.09 1.03 6.02
C LEU A 105 19.06 2.18 6.27
N GLU A 106 20.24 1.93 6.82
CA GLU A 106 21.29 2.93 6.99
C GLU A 106 21.71 3.55 5.67
N LYS A 107 21.87 2.74 4.61
CA LYS A 107 22.21 3.23 3.28
C LYS A 107 21.10 4.12 2.72
N ARG A 108 19.83 3.72 2.87
CA ARG A 108 18.68 4.55 2.48
C ARG A 108 18.59 5.85 3.29
N PHE A 109 18.85 5.81 4.59
CA PHE A 109 18.92 7.01 5.43
C PHE A 109 20.09 7.93 5.02
N LYS A 110 21.28 7.38 4.79
CA LYS A 110 22.44 8.13 4.29
C LYS A 110 22.19 8.72 2.91
N GLU A 111 21.54 8.00 2.00
CA GLU A 111 21.14 8.51 0.68
C GLU A 111 20.06 9.59 0.76
N ARG A 112 19.11 9.46 1.70
CA ARG A 112 18.09 10.48 1.95
C ARG A 112 18.70 11.75 2.52
N ASN A 113 19.53 11.63 3.56
CA ASN A 113 20.25 12.75 4.15
C ASN A 113 21.20 13.38 3.13
N LYS A 114 21.86 12.59 2.28
CA LYS A 114 22.70 13.11 1.19
C LYS A 114 21.87 13.83 0.13
N ARG A 115 20.65 13.37 -0.19
CA ARG A 115 19.72 14.06 -1.10
C ARG A 115 19.20 15.37 -0.49
N GLU A 116 18.84 15.35 0.78
CA GLU A 116 18.41 16.53 1.54
C GLU A 116 19.56 17.54 1.69
N ASP A 117 20.77 17.09 2.03
CA ASP A 117 21.99 17.92 2.06
C ASP A 117 22.35 18.42 0.67
N GLN A 118 22.24 17.62 -0.39
CA GLN A 118 22.46 18.09 -1.76
C GLN A 118 21.40 19.12 -2.17
N GLN A 119 20.14 18.92 -1.78
CA GLN A 119 19.05 19.86 -2.07
C GLN A 119 19.19 21.16 -1.28
N ASN A 120 19.63 21.09 -0.01
CA ASN A 120 19.93 22.24 0.83
C ASN A 120 21.20 22.96 0.35
N THR A 121 22.27 22.22 0.01
CA THR A 121 23.49 22.79 -0.58
C THR A 121 23.21 23.40 -1.95
N PHE A 122 22.30 22.83 -2.75
CA PHE A 122 21.88 23.41 -4.03
C PHE A 122 21.02 24.65 -3.82
N LYS A 123 20.11 24.65 -2.83
CA LYS A 123 19.34 25.83 -2.41
C LYS A 123 20.26 26.95 -1.90
N ASP A 124 21.24 26.62 -1.06
CA ASP A 124 22.21 27.57 -0.51
C ASP A 124 23.15 28.10 -1.59
N LYS A 125 23.73 27.23 -2.44
CA LYS A 125 24.54 27.67 -3.58
C LYS A 125 23.74 28.54 -4.54
N ARG A 126 22.48 28.20 -4.80
CA ARG A 126 21.60 29.00 -5.65
C ARG A 126 21.27 30.35 -5.02
N LYS A 127 20.98 30.37 -3.71
CA LYS A 127 20.79 31.60 -2.94
C LYS A 127 22.05 32.48 -2.95
N THR A 128 23.24 31.89 -2.81
CA THR A 128 24.53 32.59 -2.90
C THR A 128 24.81 33.11 -4.31
N ILE A 129 24.50 32.37 -5.37
CA ILE A 129 24.63 32.81 -6.76
C ILE A 129 23.64 33.95 -7.08
N GLU A 130 22.40 33.86 -6.58
CA GLU A 130 21.38 34.89 -6.71
C GLU A 130 21.80 36.17 -5.96
N GLU A 131 22.28 36.05 -4.72
CA GLU A 131 22.83 37.17 -3.93
C GLU A 131 24.08 37.79 -4.59
N GLN A 132 24.97 36.99 -5.18
CA GLN A 132 26.13 37.46 -5.94
C GLN A 132 25.75 38.16 -7.24
N SER A 133 24.71 37.70 -7.95
CA SER A 133 24.20 38.33 -9.17
C SER A 133 23.57 39.70 -8.86
N ILE A 134 22.80 39.78 -7.77
CA ILE A 134 22.19 41.02 -7.27
C ILE A 134 23.29 42.00 -6.84
N PHE A 135 24.30 41.55 -6.09
CA PHE A 135 25.44 42.36 -5.67
C PHE A 135 26.28 42.86 -6.85
N GLN A 136 26.53 42.01 -7.86
CA GLN A 136 27.19 42.44 -9.10
C GLN A 136 26.40 43.55 -9.80
N LYS A 137 25.07 43.41 -9.97
CA LYS A 137 24.26 44.44 -10.63
C LYS A 137 24.20 45.76 -9.86
N TYR A 138 24.19 45.71 -8.53
CA TYR A 138 24.31 46.89 -7.66
C TYR A 138 25.65 47.62 -7.89
N CYS A 139 26.75 46.85 -7.96
CA CYS A 139 28.08 47.38 -8.27
C CYS A 139 28.23 47.96 -9.69
N HIS A 140 27.28 47.70 -10.60
CA HIS A 140 27.26 48.27 -11.97
C HIS A 140 26.35 49.50 -12.13
N GLY A 141 25.87 50.09 -11.03
CA GLY A 141 25.12 51.37 -11.07
C GLY A 141 23.61 51.22 -11.34
N SER A 142 23.01 50.07 -11.03
CA SER A 142 21.55 49.88 -11.10
C SER A 142 20.84 50.70 -10.01
N THR A 143 19.66 51.27 -10.32
CA THR A 143 18.88 52.03 -9.32
C THR A 143 18.35 51.12 -8.20
N SER A 144 18.11 51.68 -7.02
CA SER A 144 17.57 50.95 -5.85
C SER A 144 16.26 50.22 -6.18
N ALA A 145 15.39 50.85 -6.98
CA ALA A 145 14.13 50.26 -7.45
C ALA A 145 14.34 49.02 -8.34
N ALA A 146 15.35 49.00 -9.21
CA ALA A 146 15.69 47.80 -9.99
C ALA A 146 16.14 46.64 -9.10
N VAL A 147 17.06 46.91 -8.19
CA VAL A 147 17.60 45.89 -7.29
C VAL A 147 16.50 45.31 -6.40
N PHE A 148 15.64 46.16 -5.85
CA PHE A 148 14.54 45.71 -5.02
C PHE A 148 13.49 44.89 -5.80
N GLY A 149 13.11 45.35 -7.01
CA GLY A 149 12.19 44.61 -7.89
C GLY A 149 12.71 43.22 -8.25
N GLU A 150 14.01 43.10 -8.55
CA GLU A 150 14.64 41.79 -8.80
C GLU A 150 14.57 40.89 -7.56
N ILE A 151 14.87 41.42 -6.36
CA ILE A 151 14.80 40.65 -5.11
C ILE A 151 13.37 40.12 -4.87
N ILE A 152 12.35 40.96 -5.05
CA ILE A 152 10.95 40.55 -4.92
C ILE A 152 10.67 39.36 -5.85
N CYS A 153 11.02 39.48 -7.13
CA CYS A 153 10.81 38.40 -8.11
C CYS A 153 11.57 37.12 -7.77
N GLN A 154 12.82 37.21 -7.29
CA GLN A 154 13.56 36.03 -6.85
C GLN A 154 12.88 35.33 -5.66
N LYS A 155 12.38 36.10 -4.68
CA LYS A 155 11.65 35.54 -3.53
C LYS A 155 10.30 34.94 -3.91
N LEU A 156 9.64 35.47 -4.95
CA LEU A 156 8.38 34.94 -5.47
C LEU A 156 8.53 33.64 -6.25
N LYS A 157 9.72 33.33 -6.76
CA LYS A 157 9.95 32.20 -7.68
C LYS A 157 9.48 30.84 -7.13
N GLU A 158 9.87 30.50 -5.91
CA GLU A 158 9.49 29.23 -5.27
C GLU A 158 7.99 29.19 -4.90
N PRO A 159 7.40 30.23 -4.25
CA PRO A 159 5.96 30.30 -4.04
C PRO A 159 5.13 30.15 -5.32
N ILE A 160 5.55 30.78 -6.42
CA ILE A 160 4.88 30.66 -7.72
C ILE A 160 4.96 29.21 -8.23
N ASP A 161 6.17 28.61 -8.25
CA ASP A 161 6.36 27.22 -8.70
C ASP A 161 5.40 26.30 -7.92
N GLN A 162 5.42 26.37 -6.59
CA GLN A 162 4.56 25.53 -5.73
C GLN A 162 3.06 25.77 -5.93
N SER A 163 2.64 27.02 -6.11
CA SER A 163 1.23 27.36 -6.29
C SER A 163 0.67 26.79 -7.61
N VAL A 164 1.45 26.89 -8.70
CA VAL A 164 1.08 26.32 -10.00
C VAL A 164 0.92 24.80 -9.90
N TYR A 165 1.91 24.09 -9.35
CA TYR A 165 1.85 22.63 -9.19
C TYR A 165 0.66 22.21 -8.32
N LYS A 166 0.45 22.87 -7.18
CA LYS A 166 -0.64 22.56 -6.24
C LYS A 166 -2.02 22.80 -6.84
N LYS A 167 -2.19 23.90 -7.59
CA LYS A 167 -3.47 24.20 -8.25
C LYS A 167 -3.76 23.19 -9.35
N THR A 168 -2.79 22.95 -10.24
CA THR A 168 -2.92 21.95 -11.30
C THR A 168 -3.23 20.57 -10.74
N ALA A 169 -2.59 20.16 -9.64
CA ALA A 169 -2.86 18.86 -9.03
C ALA A 169 -4.30 18.68 -8.55
N ARG A 170 -4.88 19.72 -7.94
CA ARG A 170 -6.29 19.73 -7.52
C ARG A 170 -7.22 19.67 -8.72
N ASP A 171 -6.94 20.46 -9.75
CA ASP A 171 -7.73 20.48 -10.98
C ASP A 171 -7.71 19.11 -11.66
N LEU A 172 -6.55 18.45 -11.71
CA LEU A 172 -6.41 17.09 -12.22
C LEU A 172 -7.14 16.06 -11.38
N ALA A 173 -7.02 16.10 -10.05
CA ALA A 173 -7.73 15.16 -9.18
C ALA A 173 -9.25 15.24 -9.42
N ASN A 174 -9.78 16.45 -9.56
CA ASN A 174 -11.20 16.67 -9.89
C ASN A 174 -11.56 16.16 -11.29
N GLU A 175 -10.70 16.40 -12.30
CA GLU A 175 -10.91 15.93 -13.66
C GLU A 175 -10.87 14.40 -13.76
N ILE A 176 -9.87 13.76 -13.13
CA ILE A 176 -9.74 12.30 -13.08
C ILE A 176 -10.98 11.70 -12.43
N ARG A 177 -11.42 12.22 -11.29
CA ARG A 177 -12.65 11.77 -10.63
C ARG A 177 -13.90 11.91 -11.50
N SER A 178 -13.91 12.86 -12.44
CA SER A 178 -15.07 13.09 -13.31
C SER A 178 -15.03 12.24 -14.58
N ASN A 179 -13.83 12.04 -15.14
CA ASN A 179 -13.65 11.55 -16.51
C ASN A 179 -12.92 10.20 -16.62
N CYS A 180 -12.26 9.72 -15.56
CA CYS A 180 -11.59 8.43 -15.56
C CYS A 180 -12.59 7.35 -15.17
N GLU A 181 -12.92 6.44 -16.10
CA GLU A 181 -13.93 5.39 -15.89
C GLU A 181 -13.70 4.55 -14.62
N SER A 182 -12.44 4.20 -14.33
CA SER A 182 -12.07 3.39 -13.17
C SER A 182 -12.09 4.13 -11.83
N LEU A 183 -12.05 5.47 -11.87
CA LEU A 183 -11.99 6.34 -10.69
C LEU A 183 -13.16 7.33 -10.63
N ASN A 184 -14.15 7.21 -11.53
CA ASN A 184 -15.37 7.99 -11.49
C ASN A 184 -16.43 7.26 -10.65
N GLY A 185 -17.35 8.03 -10.07
CA GLY A 185 -18.41 7.48 -9.24
C GLY A 185 -17.94 7.04 -7.85
N ASN A 186 -18.49 5.93 -7.38
CA ASN A 186 -18.34 5.48 -5.99
C ASN A 186 -17.33 4.33 -5.85
N ARG A 187 -17.05 3.94 -4.60
CA ARG A 187 -16.13 2.86 -4.27
C ARG A 187 -16.49 1.53 -4.93
N THR A 188 -17.78 1.23 -5.10
CA THR A 188 -18.24 0.00 -5.76
C THR A 188 -17.82 -0.03 -7.22
N ASN A 189 -17.92 1.09 -7.94
CA ASN A 189 -17.40 1.19 -9.31
C ASN A 189 -15.90 0.88 -9.36
N MET A 190 -15.11 1.50 -8.48
CA MET A 190 -13.67 1.23 -8.39
C MET A 190 -13.37 -0.24 -8.04
N GLU A 191 -14.13 -0.86 -7.13
CA GLU A 191 -13.97 -2.29 -6.80
C GLU A 191 -14.26 -3.19 -8.01
N LYS A 192 -15.26 -2.86 -8.85
CA LYS A 192 -15.51 -3.56 -10.12
C LYS A 192 -14.30 -3.48 -11.05
N HIS A 193 -13.74 -2.30 -11.25
CA HIS A 193 -12.54 -2.14 -12.08
C HIS A 193 -11.32 -2.87 -11.50
N ILE A 194 -11.12 -2.85 -10.19
CA ILE A 194 -10.07 -3.62 -9.52
C ILE A 194 -10.25 -5.12 -9.79
N LEU A 195 -11.45 -5.65 -9.60
CA LEU A 195 -11.75 -7.07 -9.84
C LEU A 195 -11.58 -7.43 -11.32
N LYS A 196 -11.97 -6.55 -12.25
CA LYS A 196 -11.73 -6.74 -13.68
C LYS A 196 -10.23 -6.82 -13.99
N THR A 197 -9.42 -5.87 -13.50
CA THR A 197 -7.96 -5.89 -13.68
C THR A 197 -7.34 -7.14 -13.07
N LEU A 198 -7.75 -7.54 -11.86
CA LEU A 198 -7.27 -8.77 -11.23
C LEU A 198 -7.60 -10.02 -12.07
N ALA A 199 -8.80 -10.06 -12.68
CA ALA A 199 -9.19 -11.16 -13.55
C ALA A 199 -8.39 -11.18 -14.86
N GLU A 200 -8.14 -10.02 -15.46
CA GLU A 200 -7.34 -9.88 -16.68
C GLU A 200 -5.88 -10.31 -16.47
N GLU A 201 -5.28 -9.91 -15.34
CA GLU A 201 -3.88 -10.19 -15.00
C GLU A 201 -3.65 -11.62 -14.51
N GLU A 202 -4.68 -12.28 -13.98
CA GLU A 202 -4.63 -13.60 -13.34
C GLU A 202 -3.44 -13.79 -12.37
N ASN A 203 -3.09 -12.74 -11.63
CA ASN A 203 -1.97 -12.77 -10.69
C ASN A 203 -2.44 -13.10 -9.27
N PHE A 204 -2.12 -14.32 -8.81
CA PHE A 204 -2.53 -14.81 -7.49
C PHE A 204 -2.08 -13.90 -6.33
N ASP A 205 -0.83 -13.43 -6.32
CA ASP A 205 -0.32 -12.58 -5.23
C ASP A 205 -1.07 -11.24 -5.15
N LYS A 206 -1.46 -10.68 -6.31
CA LYS A 206 -2.28 -9.46 -6.34
C LYS A 206 -3.68 -9.71 -5.80
N TYR A 207 -4.30 -10.86 -6.11
CA TYR A 207 -5.57 -11.28 -5.49
C TYR A 207 -5.44 -11.44 -3.98
N MET A 208 -4.38 -12.09 -3.49
CA MET A 208 -4.16 -12.28 -2.05
C MET A 208 -3.93 -10.94 -1.35
N ASN A 209 -3.20 -10.01 -1.99
CA ASN A 209 -3.07 -8.65 -1.48
C ASN A 209 -4.41 -7.92 -1.42
N TYR A 210 -5.26 -8.05 -2.44
CA TYR A 210 -6.62 -7.50 -2.43
C TYR A 210 -7.52 -8.09 -1.33
N ILE A 211 -7.48 -9.42 -1.13
CA ILE A 211 -8.30 -10.12 -0.14
C ILE A 211 -7.84 -9.81 1.30
N HIS A 212 -6.54 -9.78 1.56
CA HIS A 212 -6.02 -9.64 2.92
C HIS A 212 -5.63 -8.20 3.30
N ASN A 213 -5.27 -7.38 2.32
CA ASN A 213 -4.82 -6.00 2.52
C ASN A 213 -5.53 -5.04 1.53
N PRO A 214 -6.88 -5.00 1.53
CA PRO A 214 -7.63 -4.27 0.51
C PRO A 214 -7.29 -2.79 0.47
N ARG A 215 -7.06 -2.14 1.62
CA ARG A 215 -6.72 -0.71 1.68
C ARG A 215 -5.46 -0.39 0.89
N ASP A 216 -4.43 -1.23 0.98
CA ASP A 216 -3.19 -1.03 0.25
C ASP A 216 -3.35 -1.35 -1.23
N HIS A 217 -4.16 -2.36 -1.57
CA HIS A 217 -4.46 -2.69 -2.96
C HIS A 217 -5.18 -1.53 -3.68
N PHE A 218 -6.21 -0.96 -3.06
CA PHE A 218 -6.93 0.21 -3.58
C PHE A 218 -5.99 1.41 -3.75
N LYS A 219 -5.12 1.70 -2.78
CA LYS A 219 -4.12 2.77 -2.91
C LYS A 219 -3.20 2.56 -4.10
N ARG A 220 -2.70 1.34 -4.31
CA ARG A 220 -1.84 1.01 -5.46
C ARG A 220 -2.59 1.15 -6.78
N PHE A 221 -3.84 0.71 -6.83
CA PHE A 221 -4.70 0.86 -8.00
C PHE A 221 -4.91 2.34 -8.36
N ILE A 222 -5.31 3.18 -7.39
CA ILE A 222 -5.48 4.62 -7.59
C ILE A 222 -4.18 5.26 -8.10
N ARG A 223 -3.03 4.95 -7.50
CA ARG A 223 -1.73 5.48 -7.97
C ARG A 223 -1.42 5.07 -9.40
N GLY A 224 -1.68 3.81 -9.76
CA GLY A 224 -1.49 3.31 -11.12
C GLY A 224 -2.37 4.03 -12.13
N GLU A 225 -3.67 4.12 -11.85
CA GLU A 225 -4.64 4.77 -12.73
C GLU A 225 -4.40 6.27 -12.88
N VAL A 226 -4.04 6.96 -11.79
CA VAL A 226 -3.67 8.39 -11.85
C VAL A 226 -2.40 8.59 -12.66
N SER A 227 -1.37 7.77 -12.44
CA SER A 227 -0.11 7.85 -13.21
C SER A 227 -0.37 7.63 -14.70
N ARG A 228 -1.20 6.66 -15.05
CA ARG A 228 -1.63 6.38 -16.42
C ARG A 228 -2.40 7.56 -17.02
N CYS A 229 -3.41 8.08 -16.33
CA CYS A 229 -4.19 9.23 -16.79
C CYS A 229 -3.31 10.47 -17.03
N ILE A 230 -2.38 10.77 -16.11
CA ILE A 230 -1.46 11.89 -16.26
C ILE A 230 -0.56 11.68 -17.47
N THR A 231 0.00 10.47 -17.65
CA THR A 231 0.93 10.17 -18.73
C THR A 231 0.23 10.22 -20.09
N ASP A 232 -0.90 9.53 -20.22
CA ASP A 232 -1.67 9.43 -21.48
C ASP A 232 -2.21 10.79 -21.94
N LYS A 233 -2.63 11.63 -20.98
CA LYS A 233 -3.24 12.94 -21.26
C LYS A 233 -2.30 14.12 -21.01
N PHE A 234 -0.99 13.88 -20.85
CA PHE A 234 -0.05 14.92 -20.43
C PHE A 234 -0.03 16.10 -21.41
N SER A 235 0.22 15.82 -22.68
CA SER A 235 0.35 16.85 -23.73
C SER A 235 -0.97 17.55 -24.05
N VAL A 236 -2.09 16.83 -23.95
CA VAL A 236 -3.41 17.30 -24.40
C VAL A 236 -4.24 17.96 -23.30
N SER A 237 -4.03 17.65 -22.02
CA SER A 237 -4.80 18.20 -20.89
C SER A 237 -3.90 18.80 -19.81
N VAL A 238 -2.93 18.02 -19.30
CA VAL A 238 -2.13 18.43 -18.12
C VAL A 238 -1.25 19.65 -18.42
N LEU A 239 -0.47 19.60 -19.49
CA LEU A 239 0.44 20.67 -19.87
C LEU A 239 -0.30 21.98 -20.22
N PRO A 240 -1.39 21.99 -21.01
CA PRO A 240 -2.22 23.18 -21.19
C PRO A 240 -2.72 23.78 -19.88
N LYS A 241 -3.22 22.97 -18.95
CA LYS A 241 -3.68 23.44 -17.63
C LYS A 241 -2.57 24.06 -16.79
N MET A 242 -1.37 23.48 -16.83
CA MET A 242 -0.21 24.09 -16.18
C MET A 242 0.11 25.46 -16.76
N LYS A 243 0.11 25.60 -18.08
CA LYS A 243 0.35 26.88 -18.76
C LYS A 243 -0.73 27.91 -18.45
N GLU A 244 -2.00 27.53 -18.49
CA GLU A 244 -3.12 28.38 -18.11
C GLU A 244 -2.99 28.84 -16.64
N ASN A 245 -2.63 27.94 -15.73
CA ASN A 245 -2.42 28.28 -14.33
C ASN A 245 -1.23 29.25 -14.13
N VAL A 246 -0.16 29.13 -14.92
CA VAL A 246 0.95 30.09 -14.95
C VAL A 246 0.46 31.46 -15.42
N GLU A 247 -0.26 31.52 -16.54
CA GLU A 247 -0.77 32.77 -17.11
C GLU A 247 -1.73 33.50 -16.16
N LEU A 248 -2.67 32.77 -15.55
CA LEU A 248 -3.61 33.33 -14.57
C LEU A 248 -2.90 33.88 -13.33
N LEU A 249 -1.90 33.15 -12.82
CA LEU A 249 -1.12 33.61 -11.68
C LEU A 249 -0.26 34.83 -12.03
N GLN A 250 0.31 34.86 -13.24
CA GLN A 250 1.06 36.01 -13.75
C GLN A 250 0.20 37.26 -13.81
N GLN A 251 -1.00 37.15 -14.38
CA GLN A 251 -1.96 38.26 -14.46
C GLN A 251 -2.32 38.79 -13.06
N LYS A 252 -2.57 37.90 -12.09
CA LYS A 252 -2.87 38.31 -10.71
C LYS A 252 -1.73 39.07 -10.05
N ILE A 253 -0.49 38.56 -10.16
CA ILE A 253 0.68 39.22 -9.55
C ILE A 253 0.98 40.55 -10.24
N MET A 254 0.88 40.62 -11.57
CA MET A 254 1.05 41.87 -12.32
C MET A 254 0.01 42.92 -11.93
N LYS A 255 -1.26 42.49 -11.78
CA LYS A 255 -2.33 43.36 -11.30
C LYS A 255 -2.03 43.87 -9.89
N ALA A 256 -1.59 42.99 -8.99
CA ALA A 256 -1.24 43.37 -7.62
C ALA A 256 -0.09 44.39 -7.55
N ALA A 257 0.92 44.23 -8.41
CA ALA A 257 2.01 45.19 -8.52
C ALA A 257 1.49 46.56 -8.97
N HIS A 258 0.64 46.58 -10.00
CA HIS A 258 0.04 47.81 -10.52
C HIS A 258 -0.84 48.54 -9.51
N GLU A 259 -1.80 47.83 -8.89
CA GLU A 259 -2.70 48.41 -7.88
C GLU A 259 -1.92 48.91 -6.65
N SER A 260 -0.79 48.29 -6.32
CA SER A 260 0.09 48.76 -5.24
C SER A 260 0.87 50.02 -5.61
N THR A 261 1.29 50.17 -6.88
CA THR A 261 1.91 51.38 -7.42
C THR A 261 0.94 52.55 -7.39
N GLU A 262 -0.31 52.35 -7.84
CA GLU A 262 -1.34 53.37 -7.74
C GLU A 262 -1.62 53.75 -6.29
N HIS A 263 -1.74 52.75 -5.41
CA HIS A 263 -2.03 52.95 -3.99
C HIS A 263 -0.94 53.79 -3.29
N VAL A 264 0.34 53.51 -3.52
CA VAL A 264 1.44 54.28 -2.90
C VAL A 264 1.49 55.72 -3.41
N GLN A 265 1.23 55.93 -4.71
CA GLN A 265 1.24 57.27 -5.33
C GLN A 265 0.08 58.14 -4.82
N VAL A 266 -1.13 57.59 -4.77
CA VAL A 266 -2.33 58.31 -4.28
C VAL A 266 -2.19 58.69 -2.81
N ASN A 267 -1.63 57.80 -1.99
CA ASN A 267 -1.49 58.02 -0.55
C ASN A 267 -0.18 58.70 -0.15
N ARG A 268 0.69 59.07 -1.11
CA ARG A 268 2.03 59.62 -0.86
C ARG A 268 2.84 58.75 0.12
N GLY A 269 2.73 57.44 -0.03
CA GLY A 269 3.39 56.46 0.83
C GLY A 269 4.84 56.21 0.44
N ASP A 270 5.48 55.38 1.26
CA ASP A 270 6.81 54.83 1.02
C ASP A 270 6.74 53.44 0.38
N VAL A 271 7.92 52.89 0.07
CA VAL A 271 8.06 51.51 -0.43
C VAL A 271 7.49 50.46 0.54
N GLY A 272 7.45 50.75 1.85
CA GLY A 272 6.84 49.88 2.85
C GLY A 272 5.32 49.77 2.64
N LEU A 273 4.65 50.89 2.36
CA LEU A 273 3.22 50.90 2.01
C LEU A 273 2.96 50.15 0.70
N TRP A 274 3.82 50.32 -0.31
CA TRP A 274 3.74 49.56 -1.56
C TRP A 274 3.83 48.07 -1.29
N LEU A 275 4.81 47.63 -0.49
CA LEU A 275 5.04 46.22 -0.19
C LEU A 275 3.89 45.60 0.60
N LYS A 276 3.38 46.31 1.60
CA LYS A 276 2.23 45.86 2.38
C LYS A 276 0.99 45.67 1.50
N SER A 277 0.70 46.64 0.62
CA SER A 277 -0.39 46.51 -0.36
C SER A 277 -0.17 45.30 -1.27
N PHE A 278 1.03 45.15 -1.84
CA PHE A 278 1.35 44.10 -2.78
C PHE A 278 1.18 42.71 -2.16
N THR A 279 1.78 42.49 -0.99
CA THR A 279 1.72 41.21 -0.27
C THR A 279 0.31 40.86 0.18
N GLN A 280 -0.48 41.85 0.61
CA GLN A 280 -1.88 41.63 0.95
C GLN A 280 -2.70 41.14 -0.26
N GLN A 281 -2.51 41.74 -1.43
CA GLN A 281 -3.26 41.41 -2.64
C GLN A 281 -2.96 40.02 -3.22
N ILE A 282 -1.76 39.49 -3.00
CA ILE A 282 -1.38 38.14 -3.48
C ILE A 282 -1.55 37.03 -2.43
N SER A 283 -2.00 37.38 -1.22
CA SER A 283 -2.08 36.44 -0.10
C SER A 283 -3.12 35.32 -0.27
N ASP A 284 -4.10 35.49 -1.16
CA ASP A 284 -5.10 34.47 -1.50
C ASP A 284 -4.54 33.37 -2.43
N VAL A 285 -3.50 33.70 -3.19
CA VAL A 285 -2.90 32.82 -4.21
C VAL A 285 -1.52 32.31 -3.87
N LEU A 286 -0.77 33.03 -3.04
CA LEU A 286 0.59 32.71 -2.66
C LEU A 286 0.77 32.75 -1.14
N PHE A 287 1.51 31.78 -0.62
CA PHE A 287 2.06 31.86 0.72
C PHE A 287 3.31 32.76 0.67
N PHE A 288 3.08 34.08 0.71
CA PHE A 288 4.10 35.12 0.62
C PHE A 288 3.68 36.34 1.45
N SER A 289 4.62 36.95 2.15
CA SER A 289 4.38 38.03 3.09
C SER A 289 5.58 38.98 3.18
N GLU A 290 5.40 40.10 3.89
CA GLU A 290 6.50 41.04 4.18
C GLU A 290 7.69 40.36 4.88
N LYS A 291 7.44 39.30 5.66
CA LYS A 291 8.49 38.57 6.38
C LYS A 291 9.48 37.88 5.44
N ASP A 292 9.03 37.46 4.26
CA ASP A 292 9.86 36.81 3.24
C ASP A 292 10.90 37.76 2.62
N LEU A 293 10.73 39.06 2.85
CA LEU A 293 11.62 40.15 2.44
C LEU A 293 12.34 40.81 3.62
N SER A 294 12.24 40.23 4.83
CA SER A 294 12.94 40.74 6.00
C SER A 294 14.46 40.79 5.79
N GLY A 295 15.08 41.91 6.16
CA GLY A 295 16.52 42.15 6.01
C GLY A 295 16.95 42.66 4.63
N VAL A 296 16.04 42.83 3.67
CA VAL A 296 16.33 43.49 2.39
C VAL A 296 16.33 45.01 2.58
N LYS A 297 17.41 45.70 2.22
CA LYS A 297 17.43 47.17 2.22
C LYS A 297 16.58 47.71 1.07
N HIS A 298 15.66 48.62 1.40
CA HIS A 298 14.75 49.22 0.43
C HIS A 298 14.47 50.71 0.70
N ASP A 299 15.14 51.31 1.70
CA ASP A 299 14.89 52.70 2.15
C ASP A 299 15.11 53.75 1.04
N ASP A 300 15.96 53.43 0.06
CA ASP A 300 16.31 54.33 -1.06
C ASP A 300 15.43 54.11 -2.32
N VAL A 301 14.29 53.42 -2.21
CA VAL A 301 13.37 53.14 -3.33
C VAL A 301 12.27 54.20 -3.40
N ASP A 302 12.32 55.04 -4.43
CA ASP A 302 11.37 56.14 -4.67
C ASP A 302 10.68 56.11 -6.05
N ASP A 303 11.27 55.44 -7.05
CA ASP A 303 10.66 55.25 -8.37
C ASP A 303 9.78 54.00 -8.44
N TYR A 304 8.53 54.14 -8.01
CA TYR A 304 7.54 53.05 -7.97
C TYR A 304 7.08 52.58 -9.36
N ASN A 305 7.08 53.46 -10.36
CA ASN A 305 6.72 53.08 -11.74
C ASN A 305 7.80 52.18 -12.33
N PHE A 306 9.07 52.51 -12.07
CA PHE A 306 10.18 51.67 -12.48
C PHE A 306 10.23 50.35 -11.70
N LEU A 307 9.91 50.36 -10.40
CA LEU A 307 9.74 49.15 -9.59
C LEU A 307 8.69 48.22 -10.21
N GLU A 308 7.50 48.73 -10.54
CA GLU A 308 6.45 47.96 -11.22
C GLU A 308 6.95 47.37 -12.54
N TYR A 309 7.60 48.19 -13.38
CA TYR A 309 8.15 47.74 -14.66
C TYR A 309 9.12 46.56 -14.49
N VAL A 310 10.04 46.66 -13.53
CA VAL A 310 11.02 45.61 -13.23
C VAL A 310 10.32 44.34 -12.76
N VAL A 311 9.37 44.45 -11.84
CA VAL A 311 8.59 43.29 -11.36
C VAL A 311 7.86 42.61 -12.52
N ARG A 312 7.22 43.35 -13.42
CA ARG A 312 6.51 42.79 -14.57
C ARG A 312 7.45 42.09 -15.55
N LYS A 313 8.62 42.68 -15.82
CA LYS A 313 9.64 42.12 -16.71
C LYS A 313 10.22 40.82 -16.14
N GLU A 314 10.71 40.85 -14.91
CA GLU A 314 11.36 39.70 -14.26
C GLU A 314 10.35 38.57 -13.99
N LEU A 315 9.12 38.90 -13.62
CA LEU A 315 8.04 37.91 -13.48
C LEU A 315 7.80 37.16 -14.80
N THR A 316 7.79 37.85 -15.94
CA THR A 316 7.61 37.21 -17.26
C THR A 316 8.72 36.19 -17.55
N ALA A 317 9.96 36.52 -17.18
CA ALA A 317 11.09 35.60 -17.30
C ALA A 317 10.94 34.38 -16.37
N ILE A 318 10.53 34.59 -15.11
CA ILE A 318 10.25 33.52 -14.14
C ILE A 318 9.16 32.58 -14.64
N MET A 319 8.04 33.12 -15.13
CA MET A 319 6.93 32.31 -15.65
C MET A 319 7.34 31.47 -16.87
N SER A 320 8.19 32.04 -17.73
CA SER A 320 8.76 31.32 -18.87
C SER A 320 9.69 30.18 -18.43
N GLU A 321 10.54 30.41 -17.43
CA GLU A 321 11.43 29.39 -16.85
C GLU A 321 10.63 28.29 -16.13
N ILE A 322 9.55 28.64 -15.42
CA ILE A 322 8.64 27.66 -14.81
C ILE A 322 8.03 26.79 -15.91
N SER A 323 7.47 27.42 -16.93
CA SER A 323 6.79 26.73 -18.04
C SER A 323 7.73 25.79 -18.82
N SER A 324 8.99 26.18 -19.01
CA SER A 324 9.96 25.36 -19.75
C SER A 324 10.37 24.09 -19.01
N ARG A 325 10.11 24.00 -17.70
CA ARG A 325 10.46 22.84 -16.85
C ARG A 325 9.35 21.79 -16.78
N PHE A 326 8.19 22.03 -17.39
CA PHE A 326 7.06 21.11 -17.34
C PHE A 326 7.31 19.87 -18.20
N ASN A 327 7.30 18.71 -17.56
CA ASN A 327 7.33 17.41 -18.23
C ASN A 327 6.71 16.34 -17.31
N THR A 328 6.56 15.13 -17.85
CA THR A 328 5.94 13.99 -17.15
C THR A 328 6.72 13.55 -15.90
N GLU A 329 8.03 13.75 -15.85
CA GLU A 329 8.88 13.36 -14.70
C GLU A 329 8.88 14.42 -13.59
N THR A 330 8.92 15.71 -13.95
CA THR A 330 8.99 16.82 -13.00
C THR A 330 7.66 17.05 -12.29
N PHE A 331 6.54 16.70 -12.93
CA PHE A 331 5.21 16.93 -12.39
C PHE A 331 4.95 16.22 -11.04
N PRO A 332 5.14 14.90 -10.90
CA PRO A 332 4.95 14.22 -9.62
C PRO A 332 6.10 14.44 -8.63
N SER A 333 7.32 14.73 -9.09
CA SER A 333 8.53 14.79 -8.25
C SER A 333 8.72 16.14 -7.53
N LYS A 334 8.22 17.25 -8.09
CA LYS A 334 8.28 18.58 -7.47
C LYS A 334 7.19 18.85 -6.44
N MET A 335 6.26 17.94 -6.27
CA MET A 335 5.09 18.14 -5.44
C MET A 335 5.26 17.50 -4.07
N ASP A 336 4.90 18.23 -3.01
CA ASP A 336 4.70 17.61 -1.69
C ASP A 336 3.68 16.48 -1.83
N LEU A 337 3.99 15.33 -1.23
CA LEU A 337 3.17 14.12 -1.28
C LEU A 337 1.70 14.41 -1.02
N LYS A 338 1.40 15.25 -0.02
CA LYS A 338 0.02 15.57 0.38
C LYS A 338 -0.82 16.32 -0.67
N PHE A 339 -0.17 16.89 -1.69
CA PHE A 339 -0.85 17.61 -2.76
C PHE A 339 -0.91 16.84 -4.07
N ARG A 340 -0.27 15.66 -4.15
CA ARG A 340 -0.29 14.87 -5.38
C ARG A 340 -1.71 14.39 -5.71
N PRO A 341 -2.09 14.36 -7.01
CA PRO A 341 -3.45 13.96 -7.39
C PRO A 341 -3.85 12.56 -6.89
N ASP A 342 -2.91 11.63 -6.87
CA ASP A 342 -3.12 10.27 -6.36
C ASP A 342 -3.38 10.26 -4.86
N GLU A 343 -2.63 11.02 -4.06
CA GLU A 343 -2.86 11.12 -2.61
C GLU A 343 -4.16 11.86 -2.29
N LEU A 344 -4.53 12.89 -3.05
CA LEU A 344 -5.84 13.57 -2.90
C LEU A 344 -7.01 12.62 -3.16
N LEU A 345 -6.90 11.78 -4.19
CA LEU A 345 -7.92 10.78 -4.50
C LEU A 345 -7.92 9.62 -3.50
N ILE A 346 -6.74 9.17 -3.05
CA ILE A 346 -6.64 8.17 -1.98
C ILE A 346 -7.32 8.66 -0.72
N ASP A 347 -7.05 9.89 -0.29
CA ASP A 347 -7.67 10.47 0.90
C ASP A 347 -9.20 10.50 0.73
N HIS A 348 -9.68 10.98 -0.42
CA HIS A 348 -11.10 11.01 -0.74
C HIS A 348 -11.77 9.63 -0.71
N PHE A 349 -11.19 8.63 -1.38
CA PHE A 349 -11.76 7.28 -1.45
C PHE A 349 -11.51 6.44 -0.19
N SER A 350 -10.55 6.82 0.66
CA SER A 350 -10.24 6.07 1.87
C SER A 350 -11.18 6.36 3.02
N GLN A 351 -11.93 7.47 2.98
CA GLN A 351 -12.91 7.87 4.00
C GLN A 351 -14.17 6.98 3.95
N CYS A 352 -14.01 5.69 4.24
CA CYS A 352 -15.09 4.71 4.24
C CYS A 352 -14.71 3.50 5.11
N CYS A 353 -15.66 2.60 5.34
CA CYS A 353 -15.43 1.45 6.20
C CYS A 353 -14.49 0.43 5.54
N TRP A 354 -13.44 0.01 6.24
CA TRP A 354 -12.50 -1.03 5.79
C TRP A 354 -12.64 -2.35 6.54
N VAL A 355 -13.63 -2.45 7.44
CA VAL A 355 -13.90 -3.69 8.18
C VAL A 355 -14.27 -4.80 7.20
N GLN A 356 -13.67 -5.97 7.40
CA GLN A 356 -13.88 -7.13 6.55
C GLN A 356 -14.80 -8.14 7.23
N CYS A 357 -15.62 -8.84 6.44
CA CYS A 357 -16.48 -9.91 6.89
C CYS A 357 -15.62 -10.99 7.57
N PRO A 358 -15.96 -11.43 8.79
CA PRO A 358 -15.14 -12.38 9.55
C PRO A 358 -15.05 -13.76 8.88
N PHE A 359 -15.98 -14.05 7.97
CA PHE A 359 -15.95 -15.27 7.17
C PHE A 359 -15.15 -15.09 5.88
N CYS A 360 -15.69 -14.35 4.92
CA CYS A 360 -15.17 -14.34 3.55
C CYS A 360 -14.26 -13.15 3.22
N ARG A 361 -13.94 -12.30 4.20
CA ARG A 361 -13.13 -11.09 4.04
C ARG A 361 -13.66 -10.04 3.03
N ALA A 362 -14.93 -10.15 2.61
CA ALA A 362 -15.58 -9.09 1.84
C ALA A 362 -15.58 -7.78 2.63
N ILE A 363 -15.40 -6.65 1.95
CA ILE A 363 -15.22 -5.36 2.63
C ILE A 363 -16.59 -4.71 2.81
N CYS A 364 -16.82 -4.08 3.96
CA CYS A 364 -18.04 -3.34 4.19
C CYS A 364 -18.20 -2.21 3.17
N THR A 365 -19.41 -2.03 2.63
CA THR A 365 -19.72 -1.00 1.62
C THR A 365 -20.15 0.34 2.21
N ASN A 366 -20.14 0.48 3.54
CA ASN A 366 -20.52 1.73 4.19
C ASN A 366 -19.48 2.83 3.88
N THR A 367 -19.97 3.99 3.46
CA THR A 367 -19.16 5.14 3.03
C THR A 367 -18.66 6.00 4.19
N MET A 368 -18.86 5.59 5.45
CA MET A 368 -18.35 6.29 6.63
C MET A 368 -17.38 5.41 7.40
N GLU A 369 -16.23 5.98 7.77
CA GLU A 369 -15.32 5.34 8.73
C GLU A 369 -15.99 5.23 10.11
N ASN A 370 -15.74 4.12 10.81
CA ASN A 370 -16.22 3.89 12.18
C ASN A 370 -17.74 4.12 12.35
N HIS A 371 -18.53 3.82 11.33
CA HIS A 371 -19.97 4.01 11.35
C HIS A 371 -20.66 3.18 12.44
N HIS A 372 -21.79 3.68 12.92
CA HIS A 372 -22.68 2.91 13.79
C HIS A 372 -23.52 1.91 12.99
N GLY A 373 -24.11 0.93 13.67
CA GLY A 373 -24.91 -0.14 13.06
C GLY A 373 -24.06 -1.28 12.51
N ASP A 374 -24.74 -2.25 11.88
CA ASP A 374 -24.11 -3.46 11.38
C ASP A 374 -23.28 -3.20 10.11
N HIS A 375 -22.15 -3.88 9.98
CA HIS A 375 -21.40 -3.97 8.74
C HIS A 375 -22.11 -4.89 7.75
N SER A 376 -22.17 -4.49 6.49
CA SER A 376 -22.76 -5.29 5.42
C SER A 376 -22.07 -5.07 4.09
N VAL A 377 -22.29 -6.00 3.17
CA VAL A 377 -21.85 -5.98 1.78
C VAL A 377 -22.90 -6.73 0.96
N PRO A 378 -23.25 -6.30 -0.28
CA PRO A 378 -24.24 -7.00 -1.09
C PRO A 378 -23.76 -8.38 -1.54
N PHE A 379 -22.46 -8.53 -1.81
CA PHE A 379 -21.90 -9.77 -2.32
C PHE A 379 -20.80 -10.30 -1.40
N HIS A 380 -21.06 -11.46 -0.82
CA HIS A 380 -20.06 -12.22 -0.09
C HIS A 380 -19.19 -13.06 -1.03
N ARG A 381 -18.15 -13.69 -0.49
CA ARG A 381 -17.18 -14.49 -1.25
C ARG A 381 -17.17 -15.92 -0.71
N VAL A 382 -16.52 -16.82 -1.45
CA VAL A 382 -16.30 -18.20 -1.00
C VAL A 382 -15.41 -18.19 0.23
N TRP A 383 -15.79 -18.92 1.27
CA TRP A 383 -15.14 -18.86 2.58
C TRP A 383 -13.67 -19.35 2.53
N GLY A 384 -13.41 -20.43 1.80
CA GLY A 384 -12.10 -21.05 1.68
C GLY A 384 -11.02 -20.20 1.00
N ILE A 385 -11.37 -19.11 0.31
CA ILE A 385 -10.35 -18.19 -0.25
C ILE A 385 -9.48 -17.55 0.85
N THR A 386 -10.01 -17.54 2.08
CA THR A 386 -9.34 -17.00 3.27
C THR A 386 -8.57 -18.06 4.07
N GLY A 387 -8.48 -19.28 3.54
CA GLY A 387 -7.81 -20.42 4.18
C GLY A 387 -8.70 -21.25 5.10
N GLN A 388 -9.98 -20.89 5.19
CA GLN A 388 -10.95 -21.55 6.06
C GLN A 388 -11.31 -22.93 5.53
N PHE A 389 -11.37 -23.91 6.41
CA PHE A 389 -11.48 -25.33 6.07
C PHE A 389 -12.46 -26.04 7.01
N TYR A 390 -12.97 -27.19 6.59
CA TYR A 390 -13.91 -27.96 7.41
C TYR A 390 -13.19 -28.62 8.58
N SER A 391 -13.74 -28.44 9.80
CA SER A 391 -13.21 -29.03 11.03
C SER A 391 -12.98 -30.54 10.88
N GLY A 392 -11.87 -31.02 11.46
CA GLY A 392 -11.43 -32.41 11.37
C GLY A 392 -10.88 -32.83 10.00
N THR A 393 -10.68 -31.91 9.05
CA THR A 393 -10.16 -32.20 7.70
C THR A 393 -9.08 -31.21 7.26
N LYS A 394 -8.46 -31.46 6.10
CA LYS A 394 -7.65 -30.46 5.37
C LYS A 394 -8.43 -29.81 4.23
N ASN A 395 -9.76 -29.97 4.20
CA ASN A 395 -10.56 -29.60 3.04
C ASN A 395 -10.99 -28.13 3.14
N LEU A 396 -10.51 -27.27 2.24
CA LEU A 396 -10.92 -25.87 2.14
C LEU A 396 -12.43 -25.77 1.90
N SER A 397 -13.04 -24.76 2.51
CA SER A 397 -14.48 -24.57 2.45
C SER A 397 -14.93 -23.94 1.14
N ILE A 398 -15.93 -24.54 0.50
CA ILE A 398 -16.63 -23.98 -0.67
C ILE A 398 -17.89 -23.21 -0.27
N SER A 399 -18.14 -23.09 1.04
CA SER A 399 -19.28 -22.38 1.59
C SER A 399 -19.30 -20.91 1.18
N ILE A 400 -20.50 -20.38 0.95
CA ILE A 400 -20.75 -18.97 0.68
C ILE A 400 -21.59 -18.43 1.82
N CYS A 401 -21.21 -17.29 2.40
CA CYS A 401 -21.83 -16.77 3.62
C CYS A 401 -23.36 -16.65 3.51
N THR A 402 -23.86 -16.13 2.39
CA THR A 402 -25.29 -15.88 2.16
C THR A 402 -26.12 -17.17 2.10
N SER A 403 -25.54 -18.27 1.63
CA SER A 403 -26.17 -19.59 1.63
C SER A 403 -26.04 -20.31 2.98
N GLU A 404 -24.92 -20.12 3.70
CA GLU A 404 -24.70 -20.81 4.96
C GLU A 404 -25.60 -20.27 6.08
N VAL A 405 -25.88 -18.96 6.11
CA VAL A 405 -26.74 -18.33 7.14
C VAL A 405 -28.21 -18.78 7.10
N THR A 406 -28.62 -19.59 6.12
CA THR A 406 -29.94 -20.24 6.08
C THR A 406 -29.88 -21.74 6.34
N SER A 407 -28.69 -22.29 6.58
CA SER A 407 -28.47 -23.70 6.80
C SER A 407 -28.43 -24.08 8.29
N ASP A 408 -28.62 -25.36 8.58
CA ASP A 408 -28.42 -25.96 9.91
C ASP A 408 -26.96 -26.35 10.18
N ARG A 409 -26.01 -25.89 9.34
CA ARG A 409 -24.57 -26.15 9.56
C ARG A 409 -24.05 -25.28 10.69
N SER A 410 -22.91 -25.68 11.26
CA SER A 410 -22.20 -24.90 12.26
C SER A 410 -20.81 -24.47 11.80
N PHE A 411 -20.27 -23.45 12.46
CA PHE A 411 -18.88 -23.01 12.37
C PHE A 411 -18.29 -22.84 13.76
N TYR A 412 -16.96 -22.75 13.83
CA TYR A 412 -16.22 -22.45 15.05
C TYR A 412 -15.72 -21.00 14.97
N PRO A 413 -16.14 -20.11 15.88
CA PRO A 413 -15.58 -18.76 15.98
C PRO A 413 -14.07 -18.81 16.22
N THR A 414 -13.32 -17.80 15.78
CA THR A 414 -11.84 -17.80 15.91
C THR A 414 -11.35 -17.96 17.35
N ASP A 415 -12.09 -17.42 18.32
CA ASP A 415 -11.71 -17.42 19.74
C ASP A 415 -12.56 -18.38 20.60
N SER A 416 -13.19 -19.39 19.98
CA SER A 416 -14.06 -20.35 20.68
C SER A 416 -13.99 -21.75 20.08
N ASP A 417 -13.89 -22.75 20.96
CA ASP A 417 -14.02 -24.18 20.60
C ASP A 417 -15.49 -24.62 20.52
N ASP A 418 -16.44 -23.76 20.89
CA ASP A 418 -17.87 -24.05 20.81
C ASP A 418 -18.43 -23.77 19.42
N ALA A 419 -19.08 -24.77 18.84
CA ALA A 419 -19.74 -24.65 17.54
C ALA A 419 -20.98 -23.77 17.63
N VAL A 420 -21.12 -22.82 16.70
CA VAL A 420 -22.29 -21.95 16.57
C VAL A 420 -22.98 -22.25 15.24
N LEU A 421 -24.30 -22.33 15.24
CA LEU A 421 -25.08 -22.50 14.00
C LEU A 421 -24.92 -21.27 13.11
N TRP A 422 -24.79 -21.48 11.80
CA TRP A 422 -24.65 -20.38 10.85
C TRP A 422 -25.86 -19.44 10.84
N ARG A 423 -27.08 -19.97 10.96
CA ARG A 423 -28.29 -19.14 11.07
C ARG A 423 -28.32 -18.27 12.34
N ASP A 424 -27.58 -18.68 13.37
CA ASP A 424 -27.47 -18.00 14.66
C ASP A 424 -26.09 -17.34 14.84
N TYR A 425 -25.34 -17.09 13.75
CA TYR A 425 -23.93 -16.67 13.81
C TYR A 425 -23.68 -15.45 14.70
N ARG A 426 -24.66 -14.54 14.83
CA ARG A 426 -24.55 -13.35 15.67
C ARG A 426 -24.39 -13.68 17.16
N THR A 427 -24.87 -14.85 17.59
CA THR A 427 -24.72 -15.34 18.98
C THR A 427 -23.28 -15.66 19.33
N ALA A 428 -22.40 -15.85 18.34
CA ALA A 428 -20.96 -15.99 18.56
C ALA A 428 -20.30 -14.74 19.16
N GLY A 429 -20.99 -13.59 19.17
CA GLY A 429 -20.47 -12.35 19.74
C GLY A 429 -19.34 -11.72 18.93
N GLY A 430 -18.60 -10.80 19.56
CA GLY A 430 -17.41 -10.16 18.98
C GLY A 430 -17.65 -9.58 17.59
N VAL A 431 -16.76 -9.89 16.64
CA VAL A 431 -16.87 -9.42 15.25
C VAL A 431 -18.10 -9.98 14.51
N TYR A 432 -18.63 -11.13 14.91
CA TYR A 432 -19.76 -11.77 14.23
C TYR A 432 -21.09 -11.04 14.50
N ALA A 433 -21.30 -10.56 15.74
CA ALA A 433 -22.52 -9.87 16.13
C ALA A 433 -22.74 -8.53 15.38
N HIS A 434 -21.65 -7.89 14.94
CA HIS A 434 -21.64 -6.59 14.26
C HIS A 434 -21.75 -6.69 12.73
N TRP A 435 -21.96 -7.89 12.18
CA TRP A 435 -22.16 -8.08 10.75
C TRP A 435 -23.61 -8.48 10.46
N SER A 436 -24.18 -7.93 9.39
CA SER A 436 -25.47 -8.32 8.82
C SER A 436 -25.23 -8.99 7.48
N ILE A 437 -25.48 -10.30 7.43
CA ILE A 437 -25.34 -11.13 6.22
C ILE A 437 -26.75 -11.47 5.74
N THR A 438 -27.17 -10.84 4.65
CA THR A 438 -28.49 -11.11 4.06
C THR A 438 -28.42 -12.39 3.24
N PRO A 439 -29.31 -13.38 3.48
CA PRO A 439 -29.45 -14.52 2.60
C PRO A 439 -29.75 -14.08 1.17
N ASP A 440 -29.04 -14.65 0.20
CA ASP A 440 -29.33 -14.47 -1.21
C ASP A 440 -29.13 -15.79 -1.98
N SER A 441 -29.63 -15.80 -3.20
CA SER A 441 -29.42 -16.87 -4.17
C SER A 441 -28.44 -16.41 -5.26
N SER A 442 -27.53 -15.50 -4.92
CA SER A 442 -26.56 -14.96 -5.88
C SER A 442 -25.61 -16.04 -6.34
N ASP A 443 -25.42 -16.13 -7.66
CA ASP A 443 -24.62 -17.18 -8.25
C ASP A 443 -23.11 -16.98 -8.05
N LEU A 444 -22.67 -15.74 -7.77
CA LEU A 444 -21.26 -15.35 -7.59
C LEU A 444 -20.28 -15.93 -8.64
N PRO A 445 -20.53 -15.81 -9.96
CA PRO A 445 -19.68 -16.40 -11.00
C PRO A 445 -18.20 -16.04 -10.84
N TYR A 446 -17.92 -14.77 -10.51
CA TYR A 446 -16.56 -14.28 -10.32
C TYR A 446 -15.77 -15.09 -9.27
N TRP A 447 -16.33 -15.28 -8.08
CA TRP A 447 -15.62 -15.97 -7.00
C TRP A 447 -15.57 -17.48 -7.18
N LYS A 448 -16.57 -18.07 -7.85
CA LYS A 448 -16.54 -19.49 -8.25
C LYS A 448 -15.44 -19.74 -9.29
N TRP A 449 -15.36 -18.90 -10.31
CA TRP A 449 -14.28 -18.92 -11.30
C TRP A 449 -12.91 -18.73 -10.63
N PHE A 450 -12.76 -17.74 -9.73
CA PHE A 450 -11.50 -17.51 -9.01
C PHE A 450 -11.02 -18.76 -8.26
N VAL A 451 -11.91 -19.41 -7.51
CA VAL A 451 -11.57 -20.65 -6.77
C VAL A 451 -11.13 -21.76 -7.72
N CYS A 452 -11.84 -21.97 -8.83
CA CYS A 452 -11.46 -22.95 -9.84
C CYS A 452 -10.11 -22.61 -10.50
N ARG A 453 -9.91 -21.35 -10.86
CA ARG A 453 -8.73 -20.86 -11.59
C ARG A 453 -7.45 -20.94 -10.75
N PHE A 454 -7.55 -20.62 -9.47
CA PHE A 454 -6.44 -20.58 -8.52
C PHE A 454 -6.49 -21.72 -7.51
N GLN A 455 -7.18 -22.81 -7.81
CA GLN A 455 -7.33 -23.96 -6.89
C GLN A 455 -5.97 -24.41 -6.35
N LYS A 456 -5.03 -24.76 -7.25
CA LYS A 456 -3.70 -25.25 -6.87
C LYS A 456 -2.88 -24.22 -6.09
N ASP A 457 -3.02 -22.94 -6.41
CA ASP A 457 -2.33 -21.85 -5.72
C ASP A 457 -2.86 -21.68 -4.30
N LEU A 458 -4.19 -21.70 -4.11
CA LEU A 458 -4.85 -21.67 -2.81
C LEU A 458 -4.46 -22.90 -1.95
N GLU A 459 -4.50 -24.09 -2.54
CA GLU A 459 -4.14 -25.33 -1.87
C GLU A 459 -2.69 -25.31 -1.38
N LYS A 460 -1.77 -24.85 -2.23
CA LYS A 460 -0.37 -24.65 -1.87
C LYS A 460 -0.19 -23.56 -0.82
N TYR A 461 -0.83 -22.42 -0.99
CA TYR A 461 -0.69 -21.25 -0.11
C TYR A 461 -1.12 -21.56 1.32
N TYR A 462 -2.20 -22.32 1.50
CA TYR A 462 -2.73 -22.69 2.81
C TYR A 462 -2.26 -24.06 3.32
N ASN A 463 -1.56 -24.86 2.50
CA ASN A 463 -1.26 -26.26 2.77
C ASN A 463 -2.52 -27.08 3.10
N LYS A 464 -3.55 -26.92 2.26
CA LYS A 464 -4.89 -27.52 2.36
C LYS A 464 -5.34 -27.99 0.97
N THR A 465 -6.49 -28.65 0.85
CA THR A 465 -7.00 -29.17 -0.43
C THR A 465 -8.48 -28.85 -0.62
N PHE A 466 -8.94 -28.66 -1.86
CA PHE A 466 -10.37 -28.69 -2.18
C PHE A 466 -10.86 -30.10 -2.52
N GLU A 467 -10.01 -31.13 -2.42
CA GLU A 467 -10.33 -32.51 -2.74
C GLU A 467 -10.57 -33.35 -1.46
N GLY A 468 -11.74 -33.99 -1.36
CA GLY A 468 -12.06 -34.87 -0.23
C GLY A 468 -13.52 -35.35 -0.22
N TYR A 469 -13.89 -36.17 0.77
CA TYR A 469 -15.22 -36.76 0.86
C TYR A 469 -16.34 -35.70 0.94
N GLY A 470 -17.17 -35.65 -0.11
CA GLY A 470 -18.43 -34.90 -0.16
C GLY A 470 -18.34 -33.37 -0.22
N LYS A 471 -17.14 -32.79 -0.30
CA LYS A 471 -16.93 -31.33 -0.18
C LYS A 471 -15.99 -30.78 -1.26
N LYS A 472 -15.96 -31.46 -2.42
CA LYS A 472 -15.21 -31.05 -3.61
C LYS A 472 -15.84 -29.82 -4.25
N ILE A 473 -15.03 -29.02 -4.95
CA ILE A 473 -15.55 -27.96 -5.83
C ILE A 473 -16.56 -28.58 -6.81
N PRO A 474 -17.81 -28.10 -6.87
CA PRO A 474 -18.82 -28.63 -7.79
C PRO A 474 -18.39 -28.49 -9.26
N ASP A 475 -18.70 -29.48 -10.10
CA ASP A 475 -18.36 -29.45 -11.54
C ASP A 475 -18.99 -28.25 -12.26
N GLU A 476 -20.15 -27.78 -11.80
CA GLU A 476 -20.79 -26.57 -12.31
C GLU A 476 -19.90 -25.32 -12.16
N TRP A 477 -19.11 -25.22 -11.10
CA TRP A 477 -18.19 -24.08 -10.92
C TRP A 477 -17.06 -24.08 -11.96
N ARG A 478 -16.72 -25.25 -12.51
CA ARG A 478 -15.68 -25.39 -13.53
C ARG A 478 -16.18 -24.96 -14.92
N LYS A 479 -17.48 -24.69 -15.07
CA LYS A 479 -18.05 -24.18 -16.33
C LYS A 479 -17.85 -22.67 -16.50
N TYR A 480 -17.72 -21.92 -15.42
CA TYR A 480 -17.45 -20.48 -15.52
C TYR A 480 -16.07 -20.23 -16.12
N ILE A 481 -16.02 -19.42 -17.15
CA ILE A 481 -14.79 -18.90 -17.74
C ILE A 481 -14.51 -17.48 -17.23
N LYS A 482 -13.30 -16.98 -17.51
CA LYS A 482 -12.90 -15.62 -17.13
C LYS A 482 -13.87 -14.55 -17.63
N GLN A 483 -14.42 -14.74 -18.84
CA GLN A 483 -15.37 -13.80 -19.41
C GLN A 483 -16.65 -13.72 -18.59
N ASP A 484 -17.24 -14.86 -18.19
CA ASP A 484 -18.41 -14.90 -17.31
C ASP A 484 -18.14 -14.21 -15.96
N ALA A 485 -16.94 -14.40 -15.41
CA ALA A 485 -16.52 -13.73 -14.19
C ALA A 485 -16.53 -12.20 -14.36
N ILE A 486 -15.90 -11.68 -15.41
CA ILE A 486 -15.83 -10.24 -15.68
C ILE A 486 -17.23 -9.67 -15.95
N GLU A 487 -18.04 -10.31 -16.79
CA GLU A 487 -19.40 -9.87 -17.12
C GLU A 487 -20.31 -9.85 -15.88
N SER A 488 -20.09 -10.77 -14.93
CA SER A 488 -20.86 -10.79 -13.67
C SER A 488 -20.62 -9.59 -12.77
N LEU A 489 -19.58 -8.78 -13.00
CA LEU A 489 -19.32 -7.57 -12.23
C LEU A 489 -20.25 -6.41 -12.61
N ASP A 490 -20.87 -6.45 -13.80
CA ASP A 490 -21.74 -5.40 -14.31
C ASP A 490 -23.22 -5.62 -13.98
N LEU A 491 -23.56 -6.78 -13.40
CA LEU A 491 -24.91 -7.19 -13.01
C LEU A 491 -25.41 -6.57 -11.70
#